data_AF-A0A8S2Q0V3-F1
#
_entry.id   AF-A0A8S2Q0V3-F1
#
_cell.length_a   1.000
_cell.length_b   1.000
_cell.length_c   1.000
_cell.angle_alpha   90.00
_cell.angle_beta   90.00
_cell.angle_gamma   90.00
#
_symmetry.space_group_name_H-M   'P 1'
#
loop_
_entity.id
_entity.type
_entity.pdbx_description
1 polymer ?
#
loop_
_entity_poly.entity_id
_entity_poly.type
_entity_poly.pdbx_seq_one_letter_code
_entity_poly.pdbx_strand_id
1 'polypeptide(L)'
;WNRFTANRWRYPKRPSVNGNGVVAPVNIFEYKPDLQRNRLVYLYIEADGCEIVEQCVETSGWRRLLRFSTTAPNFGIEDLQLGRVSYFANDPPSDLVTKYHMFEFSPCHQHFHFSHYANFTFGSLSNARNSKRGFCLQAVYRHANAEWSPLAQAYYTCSNQGIPAGWQDVYQDGIPCQWIDVTSYNTRKQEYTSYLQSHVNPDGFLCEGVSINNSWIETNFSTTCCNGEGCCGNSNSTECCGGEPVYRTNCDYWSGYEDDNKAETEVTLPLNGNGQLTADCWTISGHWGPRRDCGFRLHPYGKYLSCQPGEYKTLMKVQTSIEYQILRVCEASIALQCGMACTWNNSLANVIVDKKQSKNVHFLCPAARDEIETGGRFAVYVAPLFEEDEHTPLSVTWKKSY
;
A
#
# COMPACT_ATOMS: atom_id res chain seq x y z
N TRP A 1 29.39 -37.19 -3.12
CA TRP A 1 28.18 -36.35 -3.16
C TRP A 1 28.24 -35.51 -4.45
N ASN A 2 27.37 -35.75 -5.43
CA ASN A 2 27.37 -34.97 -6.69
C ASN A 2 26.30 -33.86 -6.63
N ARG A 3 26.43 -32.83 -7.49
CA ARG A 3 25.52 -31.67 -7.53
C ARG A 3 24.06 -32.06 -7.75
N PHE A 4 23.80 -33.14 -8.49
CA PHE A 4 22.46 -33.65 -8.76
C PHE A 4 21.78 -34.19 -7.50
N THR A 5 22.48 -34.99 -6.69
CA THR A 5 21.97 -35.48 -5.41
C THR A 5 21.75 -34.34 -4.41
N ALA A 6 22.62 -33.34 -4.40
CA ALA A 6 22.47 -32.17 -3.53
C ALA A 6 21.23 -31.33 -3.88
N ASN A 7 20.95 -31.10 -5.16
CA ASN A 7 19.77 -30.34 -5.60
C ASN A 7 18.44 -31.05 -5.32
N ARG A 8 18.43 -32.39 -5.19
CA ARG A 8 17.23 -33.17 -4.83
C ARG A 8 16.76 -32.91 -3.40
N TRP A 9 17.68 -32.58 -2.49
CA TRP A 9 17.43 -32.42 -1.05
C TRP A 9 17.67 -30.98 -0.52
N ARG A 10 18.10 -30.03 -1.36
CA ARG A 10 18.30 -28.61 -0.99
C ARG A 10 16.95 -27.90 -0.82
N TYR A 11 16.85 -27.11 0.25
CA TYR A 11 15.77 -26.15 0.45
C TYR A 11 16.33 -24.75 0.78
N PRO A 12 15.84 -23.69 0.11
CA PRO A 12 15.02 -23.76 -1.09
C PRO A 12 15.79 -24.41 -2.26
N LYS A 13 15.07 -25.13 -3.14
CA LYS A 13 15.65 -25.67 -4.37
C LYS A 13 16.16 -24.50 -5.23
N ARG A 14 17.19 -24.72 -6.04
CA ARG A 14 17.56 -23.72 -7.06
C ARG A 14 16.34 -23.48 -7.96
N PRO A 15 15.92 -22.23 -8.18
CA PRO A 15 14.82 -21.93 -9.10
C PRO A 15 15.17 -22.48 -10.47
N SER A 16 14.27 -23.26 -11.07
CA SER A 16 14.48 -23.85 -12.39
C SER A 16 13.43 -23.29 -13.31
N VAL A 17 13.87 -22.70 -14.41
CA VAL A 17 13.04 -21.96 -15.36
C VAL A 17 12.07 -22.90 -16.11
N ASN A 18 12.39 -24.19 -16.24
CA ASN A 18 11.63 -25.12 -17.10
C ASN A 18 11.66 -26.60 -16.66
N GLY A 19 11.92 -26.92 -15.38
CA GLY A 19 12.06 -28.31 -14.91
C GLY A 19 13.30 -29.06 -15.44
N ASN A 20 14.00 -28.49 -16.43
CA ASN A 20 15.19 -29.03 -17.09
C ASN A 20 16.52 -28.54 -16.48
N GLY A 21 16.47 -27.81 -15.36
CA GLY A 21 17.67 -27.39 -14.63
C GLY A 21 18.40 -26.14 -15.17
N VAL A 22 17.84 -25.43 -16.15
CA VAL A 22 18.28 -24.07 -16.52
C VAL A 22 17.78 -23.09 -15.47
N VAL A 23 18.67 -22.25 -14.94
CA VAL A 23 18.36 -21.24 -13.93
C VAL A 23 18.50 -19.87 -14.58
N ALA A 24 17.50 -19.00 -14.40
CA ALA A 24 17.57 -17.63 -14.89
C ALA A 24 18.69 -16.87 -14.18
N PRO A 25 19.47 -16.01 -14.86
CA PRO A 25 20.46 -15.17 -14.21
C PRO A 25 19.80 -14.28 -13.15
N VAL A 26 18.80 -13.52 -13.56
CA VAL A 26 17.92 -12.73 -12.69
C VAL A 26 16.48 -13.13 -12.99
N ASN A 27 15.68 -13.34 -11.94
CA ASN A 27 14.25 -13.63 -12.04
C ASN A 27 13.55 -12.93 -10.88
N ILE A 28 12.84 -11.85 -11.19
CA ILE A 28 12.01 -11.16 -10.22
C ILE A 28 10.64 -11.81 -10.21
N PHE A 29 10.14 -12.05 -9.00
CA PHE A 29 8.86 -12.70 -8.82
C PHE A 29 7.97 -11.85 -7.95
N GLU A 30 6.71 -11.68 -8.31
CA GLU A 30 5.74 -10.97 -7.47
C GLU A 30 5.11 -11.92 -6.44
N TYR A 31 5.43 -11.73 -5.15
CA TYR A 31 5.03 -12.64 -4.09
C TYR A 31 3.56 -12.43 -3.65
N LYS A 32 2.65 -13.15 -4.33
CA LYS A 32 1.20 -13.10 -4.12
C LYS A 32 0.70 -13.11 -2.66
N PRO A 33 1.25 -13.88 -1.70
CA PRO A 33 0.75 -13.87 -0.32
C PRO A 33 0.84 -12.50 0.37
N ASP A 34 1.73 -11.61 -0.07
CA ASP A 34 1.83 -10.26 0.48
C ASP A 34 0.79 -9.32 -0.14
N LEU A 35 0.45 -9.52 -1.41
CA LEU A 35 -0.65 -8.80 -2.06
C LEU A 35 -2.02 -9.15 -1.42
N GLN A 36 -2.17 -10.38 -0.94
CA GLN A 36 -3.33 -10.82 -0.16
C GLN A 36 -3.45 -10.09 1.19
N ARG A 37 -2.34 -9.55 1.71
CA ARG A 37 -2.34 -8.68 2.89
C ARG A 37 -2.69 -7.26 2.48
N ASN A 38 -3.99 -7.05 2.25
CA ASN A 38 -4.56 -5.76 1.92
C ASN A 38 -5.64 -5.32 2.93
N ARG A 39 -5.91 -4.01 2.95
CA ARG A 39 -6.93 -3.40 3.81
C ARG A 39 -7.43 -2.08 3.21
N LEU A 40 -8.72 -1.81 3.37
CA LEU A 40 -9.28 -0.50 3.03
C LEU A 40 -9.13 0.46 4.22
N VAL A 41 -8.51 1.62 4.02
CA VAL A 41 -8.46 2.68 5.04
C VAL A 41 -9.08 3.97 4.53
N TYR A 42 -9.47 4.83 5.47
CA TYR A 42 -9.78 6.23 5.18
C TYR A 42 -8.61 7.08 5.65
N LEU A 43 -8.14 7.98 4.80
CA LEU A 43 -7.10 8.93 5.12
C LEU A 43 -7.49 10.29 4.55
N TYR A 44 -7.35 11.34 5.36
CA TYR A 44 -7.49 12.70 4.88
C TYR A 44 -6.16 13.15 4.27
N ILE A 45 -6.21 13.63 3.02
CA ILE A 45 -5.06 14.12 2.28
C ILE A 45 -5.10 15.64 2.24
N GLU A 46 -4.05 16.28 2.71
CA GLU A 46 -3.91 17.74 2.65
C GLU A 46 -3.67 18.21 1.21
N ALA A 47 -4.08 19.43 0.87
CA ALA A 47 -3.98 19.98 -0.48
C ALA A 47 -2.54 20.12 -0.98
N ASP A 48 -1.60 20.38 -0.08
CA ASP A 48 -0.16 20.44 -0.30
C ASP A 48 0.58 19.19 0.21
N GLY A 49 -0.16 18.13 0.52
CA GLY A 49 0.37 16.86 1.01
C GLY A 49 1.25 16.16 -0.03
N CYS A 50 2.22 15.39 0.46
CA CYS A 50 3.14 14.64 -0.39
C CYS A 50 2.44 13.63 -1.29
N GLU A 51 1.28 13.12 -0.88
CA GLU A 51 0.45 12.22 -1.67
C GLU A 51 -0.12 12.88 -2.93
N ILE A 52 -0.33 14.21 -2.91
CA ILE A 52 -0.71 15.01 -4.09
C ILE A 52 0.51 15.30 -4.95
N VAL A 53 1.61 15.75 -4.33
CA VAL A 53 2.86 16.11 -5.04
C VAL A 53 3.43 14.90 -5.77
N GLU A 54 3.42 13.73 -5.15
CA GLU A 54 3.89 12.46 -5.74
C GLU A 54 2.81 11.76 -6.59
N GLN A 55 1.64 12.39 -6.81
CA GLN A 55 0.56 11.85 -7.64
C GLN A 55 0.11 10.44 -7.22
N CYS A 56 0.03 10.21 -5.92
CA CYS A 56 -0.47 8.97 -5.33
C CYS A 56 -1.99 8.98 -5.16
N VAL A 57 -2.58 10.17 -5.20
CA VAL A 57 -4.01 10.44 -5.27
C VAL A 57 -4.25 11.65 -6.17
N GLU A 58 -5.39 11.72 -6.84
CA GLU A 58 -5.70 12.82 -7.76
C GLU A 58 -6.10 14.14 -7.06
N THR A 59 -6.68 14.06 -5.85
CA THR A 59 -7.27 15.22 -5.16
C THR A 59 -7.17 15.08 -3.64
N SER A 60 -7.17 16.22 -2.94
CA SER A 60 -7.15 16.30 -1.48
C SER A 60 -8.50 15.93 -0.84
N GLY A 61 -8.55 15.93 0.49
CA GLY A 61 -9.72 15.58 1.29
C GLY A 61 -9.71 14.11 1.74
N TRP A 62 -10.83 13.64 2.28
CA TRP A 62 -10.97 12.23 2.68
C TRP A 62 -10.95 11.29 1.48
N ARG A 63 -9.97 10.38 1.47
CA ARG A 63 -9.81 9.33 0.45
C ARG A 63 -10.05 7.94 1.02
N ARG A 64 -10.56 7.06 0.18
CA ARG A 64 -10.66 5.61 0.43
C ARG A 64 -9.49 4.94 -0.26
N LEU A 65 -8.57 4.38 0.53
CA LEU A 65 -7.31 3.86 0.03
C LEU A 65 -7.24 2.35 0.29
N LEU A 66 -7.18 1.57 -0.78
CA LEU A 66 -6.90 0.13 -0.70
C LEU A 66 -5.39 -0.03 -0.53
N ARG A 67 -4.93 -0.22 0.70
CA ARG A 67 -3.53 -0.48 1.03
C ARG A 67 -3.21 -1.96 0.86
N PHE A 68 -1.98 -2.27 0.47
CA PHE A 68 -1.52 -3.64 0.26
C PHE A 68 0.00 -3.71 0.42
N SER A 69 0.52 -4.90 0.68
CA SER A 69 1.97 -5.12 0.66
C SER A 69 2.40 -5.77 -0.66
N THR A 70 3.62 -5.50 -1.09
CA THR A 70 4.24 -6.16 -2.26
C THR A 70 5.65 -6.58 -1.91
N THR A 71 6.07 -7.70 -2.48
CA THR A 71 7.37 -8.30 -2.21
C THR A 71 7.89 -8.89 -3.51
N ALA A 72 9.08 -8.45 -3.91
CA ALA A 72 9.73 -8.83 -5.15
C ALA A 72 11.05 -9.58 -4.85
N PRO A 73 11.01 -10.90 -4.58
CA PRO A 73 12.20 -11.73 -4.50
C PRO A 73 12.91 -11.88 -5.84
N ASN A 74 14.24 -11.91 -5.79
CA ASN A 74 15.07 -12.38 -6.89
C ASN A 74 15.36 -13.88 -6.72
N PHE A 75 14.66 -14.70 -7.50
CA PHE A 75 14.87 -16.15 -7.63
C PHE A 75 15.95 -16.52 -8.67
N GLY A 76 16.62 -15.53 -9.27
CA GLY A 76 17.80 -15.76 -10.07
C GLY A 76 19.02 -16.23 -9.26
N ILE A 77 20.12 -16.47 -9.96
CA ILE A 77 21.43 -16.82 -9.37
C ILE A 77 22.46 -15.69 -9.44
N GLU A 78 22.08 -14.56 -10.03
CA GLU A 78 22.84 -13.33 -10.14
C GLU A 78 22.06 -12.17 -9.52
N ASP A 79 22.77 -11.10 -9.19
CA ASP A 79 22.17 -9.90 -8.63
C ASP A 79 21.45 -9.12 -9.72
N LEU A 80 20.21 -8.70 -9.46
CA LEU A 80 19.62 -7.60 -10.21
C LEU A 80 20.35 -6.32 -9.78
N GLN A 81 21.08 -5.70 -10.69
CA GLN A 81 21.83 -4.48 -10.39
C GLN A 81 21.31 -3.32 -11.25
N LEU A 82 20.78 -2.29 -10.60
CA LEU A 82 20.58 -0.98 -11.23
C LEU A 82 21.84 -0.11 -11.08
N GLY A 83 22.44 -0.14 -9.89
CA GLY A 83 23.68 0.55 -9.58
C GLY A 83 23.50 1.76 -8.67
N ARG A 84 24.53 2.61 -8.65
CA ARG A 84 24.60 3.73 -7.69
C ARG A 84 23.80 4.93 -8.17
N VAL A 85 23.04 5.50 -7.25
CA VAL A 85 22.38 6.78 -7.41
C VAL A 85 22.83 7.67 -6.27
N SER A 86 23.26 8.89 -6.60
CA SER A 86 23.59 9.90 -5.58
C SER A 86 22.37 10.10 -4.68
N TYR A 87 22.53 9.94 -3.37
CA TYR A 87 21.42 10.10 -2.43
C TYR A 87 21.23 11.56 -1.99
N PHE A 88 22.32 12.33 -1.98
CA PHE A 88 22.29 13.72 -1.56
C PHE A 88 22.34 14.64 -2.79
N ALA A 89 21.54 15.71 -2.77
CA ALA A 89 21.50 16.72 -3.82
C ALA A 89 22.87 17.35 -4.16
N ASN A 90 23.88 17.17 -3.30
CA ASN A 90 25.22 17.73 -3.44
C ASN A 90 26.26 16.76 -4.04
N ASP A 91 25.99 15.45 -4.14
CA ASP A 91 26.93 14.55 -4.83
C ASP A 91 26.66 14.59 -6.35
N PRO A 92 27.70 14.46 -7.20
CA PRO A 92 27.51 14.44 -8.64
C PRO A 92 26.48 13.36 -9.03
N PRO A 93 25.44 13.73 -9.78
CA PRO A 93 24.39 12.79 -10.15
C PRO A 93 24.98 11.70 -11.06
N SER A 94 24.50 10.47 -10.90
CA SER A 94 25.00 9.34 -11.68
C SER A 94 24.44 9.34 -13.10
N ASP A 95 25.11 8.64 -14.02
CA ASP A 95 24.62 8.46 -15.40
C ASP A 95 23.18 7.91 -15.44
N LEU A 96 22.77 7.10 -14.44
CA LEU A 96 21.40 6.59 -14.32
C LEU A 96 20.37 7.72 -14.18
N VAL A 97 20.76 8.85 -13.58
CA VAL A 97 19.94 10.05 -13.40
C VAL A 97 20.10 11.01 -14.58
N THR A 98 21.34 11.35 -14.96
CA THR A 98 21.59 12.45 -15.92
C THR A 98 21.65 12.05 -17.37
N LYS A 99 21.92 10.78 -17.67
CA LYS A 99 22.13 10.30 -19.04
C LYS A 99 21.06 9.30 -19.47
N TYR A 100 20.61 8.46 -18.54
CA TYR A 100 19.63 7.42 -18.81
C TYR A 100 18.23 7.78 -18.32
N HIS A 101 18.08 8.83 -17.51
CA HIS A 101 16.82 9.40 -17.04
C HIS A 101 15.86 8.36 -16.42
N MET A 102 16.41 7.38 -15.69
CA MET A 102 15.63 6.28 -15.08
C MET A 102 15.08 6.63 -13.69
N PHE A 103 15.55 7.73 -13.10
CA PHE A 103 15.31 8.09 -11.71
C PHE A 103 14.77 9.50 -11.59
N GLU A 104 13.80 9.69 -10.71
CA GLU A 104 13.22 10.97 -10.36
C GLU A 104 13.47 11.27 -8.88
N PHE A 105 13.90 12.50 -8.56
CA PHE A 105 14.07 12.91 -7.18
C PHE A 105 12.72 13.20 -6.55
N SER A 106 12.39 12.56 -5.42
CA SER A 106 11.25 12.95 -4.60
C SER A 106 11.67 14.01 -3.58
N PRO A 107 11.12 15.24 -3.64
CA PRO A 107 11.31 16.24 -2.59
C PRO A 107 10.71 15.80 -1.25
N CYS A 108 9.66 15.00 -1.30
CA CYS A 108 8.92 14.50 -0.14
C CYS A 108 9.72 13.45 0.65
N HIS A 109 10.45 12.58 -0.03
CA HIS A 109 11.26 11.54 0.60
C HIS A 109 12.77 11.84 0.60
N GLN A 110 13.15 12.96 0.00
CA GLN A 110 14.53 13.46 -0.12
C GLN A 110 15.49 12.42 -0.70
N HIS A 111 15.02 11.62 -1.67
CA HIS A 111 15.83 10.65 -2.40
C HIS A 111 15.25 10.32 -3.78
N PHE A 112 16.05 9.68 -4.61
CA PHE A 112 15.64 9.25 -5.95
C PHE A 112 14.81 7.97 -5.93
N HIS A 113 13.66 8.02 -6.60
CA HIS A 113 12.82 6.87 -6.91
C HIS A 113 13.16 6.36 -8.32
N PHE A 114 13.17 5.04 -8.49
CA PHE A 114 13.20 4.42 -9.81
C PHE A 114 11.77 4.31 -10.35
N SER A 115 11.45 5.05 -11.41
CA SER A 115 10.07 5.30 -11.86
C SER A 115 9.36 4.12 -12.56
N HIS A 116 10.07 3.02 -12.81
CA HIS A 116 9.59 1.88 -13.59
C HIS A 116 9.55 0.58 -12.77
N TYR A 117 9.31 0.69 -11.46
CA TYR A 117 9.35 -0.45 -10.56
C TYR A 117 8.16 -1.38 -10.75
N ALA A 118 6.92 -0.87 -10.57
CA ALA A 118 5.72 -1.69 -10.64
C ALA A 118 4.48 -0.89 -11.01
N ASN A 119 3.49 -1.57 -11.59
CA ASN A 119 2.14 -1.08 -11.80
C ASN A 119 1.15 -1.81 -10.89
N PHE A 120 0.26 -1.05 -10.26
CA PHE A 120 -0.83 -1.60 -9.45
C PHE A 120 -2.18 -1.16 -9.99
N THR A 121 -3.11 -2.11 -10.10
CA THR A 121 -4.48 -1.87 -10.60
C THR A 121 -5.52 -2.52 -9.71
N PHE A 122 -6.73 -1.96 -9.72
CA PHE A 122 -7.89 -2.58 -9.08
C PHE A 122 -9.10 -2.48 -10.01
N GLY A 123 -9.62 -3.62 -10.45
CA GLY A 123 -10.69 -3.68 -11.44
C GLY A 123 -10.37 -2.87 -12.70
N SER A 124 -11.29 -2.00 -13.12
CA SER A 124 -11.08 -1.14 -14.29
C SER A 124 -10.22 0.10 -14.02
N LEU A 125 -9.90 0.42 -12.76
CA LEU A 125 -8.96 1.51 -12.47
C LEU A 125 -7.55 1.02 -12.76
N SER A 126 -7.04 1.43 -13.92
CA SER A 126 -5.65 1.24 -14.34
C SER A 126 -4.82 2.52 -14.26
N ASN A 127 -5.35 3.56 -13.58
CA ASN A 127 -4.78 4.90 -13.61
C ASN A 127 -3.43 4.98 -12.90
N ALA A 128 -2.43 5.48 -13.64
CA ALA A 128 -1.08 5.73 -13.17
C ALA A 128 -0.95 6.73 -12.00
N ARG A 129 -2.02 7.46 -11.69
CA ARG A 129 -2.06 8.60 -10.75
C ARG A 129 -2.60 8.27 -9.37
N ASN A 130 -2.95 7.00 -9.17
CA ASN A 130 -3.65 6.55 -7.97
C ASN A 130 -2.85 5.48 -7.22
N SER A 131 -1.59 5.24 -7.61
CA SER A 131 -0.66 4.34 -6.93
C SER A 131 0.79 4.75 -7.19
N LYS A 132 1.66 4.63 -6.19
CA LYS A 132 3.10 4.89 -6.36
C LYS A 132 3.71 3.82 -7.24
N ARG A 133 4.36 4.24 -8.31
CA ARG A 133 5.04 3.38 -9.30
C ARG A 133 6.56 3.45 -9.19
N GLY A 134 7.04 4.49 -8.53
CA GLY A 134 8.44 4.77 -8.31
C GLY A 134 8.90 4.34 -6.93
N PHE A 135 9.90 3.46 -6.85
CA PHE A 135 10.42 2.94 -5.60
C PHE A 135 11.93 2.84 -5.64
N CYS A 136 12.54 2.73 -4.46
CA CYS A 136 13.95 2.43 -4.34
C CYS A 136 14.12 0.91 -4.30
N LEU A 137 14.98 0.33 -5.14
CA LEU A 137 15.22 -1.12 -5.08
C LEU A 137 16.18 -1.44 -3.93
N GLN A 138 15.61 -1.86 -2.80
CA GLN A 138 16.35 -2.14 -1.57
C GLN A 138 16.14 -3.58 -1.09
N ALA A 139 17.22 -4.35 -1.02
CA ALA A 139 17.17 -5.72 -0.54
C ALA A 139 17.18 -5.78 1.01
N VAL A 140 15.99 -5.80 1.60
CA VAL A 140 15.82 -5.76 3.08
C VAL A 140 15.72 -7.14 3.73
N TYR A 141 15.23 -8.15 3.01
CA TYR A 141 15.07 -9.50 3.55
C TYR A 141 15.70 -10.56 2.65
N ARG A 142 16.20 -11.62 3.29
CA ARG A 142 16.72 -12.80 2.61
C ARG A 142 15.70 -13.91 2.72
N HIS A 143 15.11 -14.31 1.60
CA HIS A 143 14.12 -15.39 1.59
C HIS A 143 14.77 -16.78 1.56
N ALA A 144 16.02 -16.86 1.09
CA ALA A 144 16.75 -18.12 0.92
C ALA A 144 18.09 -18.12 1.65
N ASN A 145 18.22 -18.93 2.70
CA ASN A 145 19.53 -19.24 3.30
C ASN A 145 20.22 -20.37 2.51
N ALA A 146 20.74 -20.04 1.32
CA ALA A 146 21.39 -20.98 0.42
C ALA A 146 22.78 -20.52 -0.01
N GLU A 147 23.61 -21.46 -0.49
CA GLU A 147 24.98 -21.19 -0.99
C GLU A 147 25.03 -20.14 -2.10
N TRP A 148 24.00 -20.06 -2.94
CA TRP A 148 23.90 -19.12 -4.05
C TRP A 148 23.33 -17.75 -3.62
N SER A 149 22.85 -17.63 -2.39
CA SER A 149 22.40 -16.34 -1.85
C SER A 149 23.50 -15.78 -0.96
N PRO A 150 23.99 -14.55 -1.19
CA PRO A 150 25.06 -14.00 -0.38
C PRO A 150 24.57 -13.67 1.04
N LEU A 151 25.46 -13.80 2.03
CA LEU A 151 25.18 -13.47 3.44
C LEU A 151 25.22 -11.96 3.70
N ALA A 152 26.11 -11.26 3.00
CA ALA A 152 26.16 -9.80 2.97
C ALA A 152 25.52 -9.33 1.66
N GLN A 153 24.86 -8.18 1.69
CA GLN A 153 24.26 -7.60 0.50
C GLN A 153 24.66 -6.14 0.34
N ALA A 154 24.84 -5.73 -0.91
CA ALA A 154 25.40 -4.42 -1.28
C ALA A 154 24.32 -3.34 -1.51
N TYR A 155 23.04 -3.70 -1.48
CA TYR A 155 21.90 -2.89 -1.88
C TYR A 155 20.95 -2.61 -0.71
N TYR A 156 21.51 -2.34 0.48
CA TYR A 156 20.74 -2.04 1.70
C TYR A 156 20.17 -0.63 1.74
N THR A 157 20.52 0.22 0.78
CA THR A 157 20.13 1.63 0.79
C THR A 157 19.78 2.07 -0.63
N CYS A 158 19.01 3.14 -0.74
CA CYS A 158 18.65 3.73 -2.02
C CYS A 158 19.81 4.36 -2.79
N SER A 159 21.00 4.44 -2.18
CA SER A 159 22.22 4.93 -2.85
C SER A 159 22.88 3.91 -3.77
N ASN A 160 22.59 2.62 -3.59
CA ASN A 160 23.05 1.55 -4.46
C ASN A 160 21.92 0.54 -4.62
N GLN A 161 21.23 0.59 -5.74
CA GLN A 161 19.95 -0.08 -5.92
C GLN A 161 20.10 -1.40 -6.68
N GLY A 162 19.40 -2.43 -6.18
CA GLY A 162 19.47 -3.79 -6.70
C GLY A 162 18.88 -4.82 -5.75
N ILE A 163 18.71 -6.05 -6.24
CA ILE A 163 18.17 -7.19 -5.48
C ILE A 163 19.12 -8.37 -5.68
N PRO A 164 19.94 -8.74 -4.69
CA PRO A 164 20.85 -9.86 -4.80
C PRO A 164 20.09 -11.19 -4.96
N ALA A 165 20.77 -12.18 -5.53
CA ALA A 165 20.22 -13.52 -5.63
C ALA A 165 19.77 -14.04 -4.23
N GLY A 166 18.50 -14.44 -4.11
CA GLY A 166 17.96 -15.00 -2.87
C GLY A 166 17.52 -13.97 -1.82
N TRP A 167 17.54 -12.69 -2.20
CA TRP A 167 17.00 -11.58 -1.43
C TRP A 167 15.69 -11.07 -2.04
N GLN A 168 15.03 -10.16 -1.35
CA GLN A 168 13.77 -9.56 -1.78
C GLN A 168 13.69 -8.10 -1.36
N ASP A 169 13.07 -7.31 -2.24
CA ASP A 169 12.57 -5.98 -1.92
C ASP A 169 11.14 -6.07 -1.41
N VAL A 170 10.78 -5.26 -0.40
CA VAL A 170 9.50 -5.36 0.30
C VAL A 170 8.93 -3.97 0.58
N TYR A 171 7.74 -3.73 0.06
CA TYR A 171 6.94 -2.54 0.33
C TYR A 171 5.69 -2.91 1.12
N GLN A 172 5.67 -2.49 2.39
CA GLN A 172 4.60 -2.81 3.33
C GLN A 172 3.44 -1.81 3.24
N ASP A 173 2.23 -2.28 3.58
CA ASP A 173 0.95 -1.53 3.55
C ASP A 173 0.83 -0.35 4.56
N GLY A 174 1.95 0.11 5.13
CA GLY A 174 2.04 1.31 5.96
C GLY A 174 2.86 2.44 5.33
N ILE A 175 3.55 2.17 4.22
CA ILE A 175 4.39 3.15 3.52
C ILE A 175 3.50 4.16 2.78
N PRO A 176 3.80 5.47 2.83
CA PRO A 176 3.12 6.46 2.01
C PRO A 176 3.07 6.05 0.53
N CYS A 177 1.89 6.24 -0.06
CA CYS A 177 1.54 5.88 -1.42
C CYS A 177 1.50 4.39 -1.78
N GLN A 178 1.67 3.49 -0.81
CA GLN A 178 1.46 2.05 -0.98
C GLN A 178 -0.03 1.69 -0.92
N TRP A 179 -0.79 2.19 -1.91
CA TRP A 179 -2.22 1.96 -2.04
C TRP A 179 -2.72 2.20 -3.46
N ILE A 180 -3.99 1.81 -3.70
CA ILE A 180 -4.80 2.31 -4.80
C ILE A 180 -5.90 3.19 -4.23
N ASP A 181 -6.04 4.40 -4.76
CA ASP A 181 -7.18 5.26 -4.46
C ASP A 181 -8.47 4.70 -5.11
N VAL A 182 -9.40 4.25 -4.26
CA VAL A 182 -10.69 3.66 -4.66
C VAL A 182 -11.87 4.55 -4.29
N THR A 183 -11.62 5.85 -4.06
CA THR A 183 -12.66 6.82 -3.64
C THR A 183 -13.80 6.93 -4.64
N SER A 184 -13.51 6.80 -5.94
CA SER A 184 -14.48 6.88 -7.03
C SER A 184 -15.45 5.69 -7.09
N TYR A 185 -15.12 4.55 -6.47
CA TYR A 185 -16.02 3.39 -6.42
C TYR A 185 -17.20 3.64 -5.48
N ASN A 186 -18.42 3.67 -6.02
CA ASN A 186 -19.60 3.90 -5.21
C ASN A 186 -20.09 2.60 -4.52
N THR A 187 -19.66 2.39 -3.28
CA THR A 187 -20.08 1.27 -2.43
C THR A 187 -21.09 1.68 -1.36
N ARG A 188 -21.94 2.68 -1.62
CA ARG A 188 -22.94 3.12 -0.62
C ARG A 188 -24.07 2.11 -0.40
N LYS A 189 -24.44 1.36 -1.44
CA LYS A 189 -25.57 0.42 -1.41
C LYS A 189 -25.16 -1.04 -1.54
N GLN A 190 -23.99 -1.31 -2.11
CA GLN A 190 -23.50 -2.65 -2.39
C GLN A 190 -21.97 -2.66 -2.31
N GLU A 191 -21.42 -3.78 -1.86
CA GLU A 191 -19.99 -4.04 -1.93
C GLU A 191 -19.53 -4.22 -3.38
N TYR A 192 -18.24 -4.02 -3.63
CA TYR A 192 -17.67 -4.16 -4.97
C TYR A 192 -16.46 -5.08 -4.95
N THR A 193 -16.56 -6.21 -5.62
CA THR A 193 -15.49 -7.21 -5.70
C THR A 193 -14.78 -7.11 -7.04
N SER A 194 -13.46 -7.06 -7.02
CA SER A 194 -12.63 -7.10 -8.21
C SER A 194 -11.22 -7.60 -7.89
N TYR A 195 -10.34 -7.62 -8.90
CA TYR A 195 -8.96 -8.04 -8.71
C TYR A 195 -8.06 -6.85 -8.41
N LEU A 196 -7.30 -6.96 -7.33
CA LEU A 196 -6.09 -6.18 -7.08
C LEU A 196 -4.94 -6.89 -7.79
N GLN A 197 -4.25 -6.18 -8.68
CA GLN A 197 -3.16 -6.74 -9.47
C GLN A 197 -1.87 -5.94 -9.24
N SER A 198 -0.75 -6.64 -9.15
CA SER A 198 0.60 -6.11 -9.17
C SER A 198 1.33 -6.66 -10.38
N HIS A 199 2.05 -5.79 -11.08
CA HIS A 199 2.95 -6.13 -12.18
C HIS A 199 4.27 -5.40 -11.95
N VAL A 200 5.28 -6.12 -11.44
CA VAL A 200 6.64 -5.60 -11.30
C VAL A 200 7.37 -5.64 -12.65
N ASN A 201 8.33 -4.74 -12.84
CA ASN A 201 9.06 -4.57 -14.10
C ASN A 201 8.17 -4.43 -15.36
N PRO A 202 7.10 -3.63 -15.32
CA PRO A 202 6.10 -3.63 -16.39
C PRO A 202 6.61 -3.12 -17.74
N ASP A 203 7.70 -2.34 -17.71
CA ASP A 203 8.29 -1.68 -18.88
C ASP A 203 9.64 -2.33 -19.27
N GLY A 204 10.06 -3.42 -18.61
CA GLY A 204 11.31 -4.13 -18.92
C GLY A 204 12.57 -3.29 -18.67
N PHE A 205 12.63 -2.52 -17.59
CA PHE A 205 13.84 -1.80 -17.17
C PHE A 205 14.73 -2.62 -16.25
N LEU A 206 14.15 -3.53 -15.47
CA LEU A 206 14.90 -4.49 -14.70
C LEU A 206 15.35 -5.58 -15.69
N CYS A 207 16.65 -5.77 -15.84
CA CYS A 207 17.18 -6.79 -16.75
C CYS A 207 17.08 -8.17 -16.09
N GLU A 208 16.02 -8.89 -16.43
CA GLU A 208 15.76 -10.26 -15.98
C GLU A 208 16.32 -11.24 -16.99
N GLY A 209 17.65 -11.32 -17.03
CA GLY A 209 18.38 -11.97 -18.11
C GLY A 209 19.85 -11.61 -18.07
N VAL A 210 20.49 -11.54 -19.23
CA VAL A 210 21.89 -11.13 -19.33
C VAL A 210 21.98 -9.78 -20.04
N SER A 211 22.74 -8.84 -19.46
CA SER A 211 23.01 -7.57 -20.14
C SER A 211 23.83 -7.79 -21.40
N ILE A 212 23.38 -7.23 -22.52
CA ILE A 212 24.03 -7.32 -23.81
C ILE A 212 25.09 -6.22 -23.90
N ASN A 213 26.37 -6.62 -23.92
CA ASN A 213 27.52 -5.73 -24.11
C ASN A 213 27.59 -4.54 -23.13
N ASN A 214 26.96 -4.61 -21.96
CA ASN A 214 26.78 -3.48 -21.04
C ASN A 214 26.24 -2.23 -21.75
N SER A 215 25.37 -2.42 -22.74
CA SER A 215 24.82 -1.36 -23.57
C SER A 215 23.44 -0.92 -23.07
N TRP A 216 23.05 0.27 -23.49
CA TRP A 216 21.78 0.90 -23.15
C TRP A 216 21.03 1.19 -24.44
N ILE A 217 19.72 0.96 -24.45
CA ILE A 217 18.87 1.23 -25.60
C ILE A 217 17.87 2.33 -25.24
N GLU A 218 17.68 3.23 -26.18
CA GLU A 218 16.63 4.23 -26.10
C GLU A 218 15.28 3.55 -26.12
N THR A 219 14.39 4.03 -25.28
CA THR A 219 13.04 3.53 -25.17
C THR A 219 12.07 4.49 -25.83
N ASN A 220 11.33 3.99 -26.83
CA ASN A 220 10.28 4.75 -27.49
C ASN A 220 9.00 4.69 -26.65
N PHE A 221 8.91 5.49 -25.58
CA PHE A 221 7.75 5.44 -24.68
C PHE A 221 6.55 6.22 -25.27
N SER A 222 5.60 5.48 -25.85
CA SER A 222 4.15 5.74 -25.69
C SER A 222 3.55 4.92 -24.54
N THR A 223 4.41 4.25 -23.77
CA THR A 223 4.04 3.19 -22.82
C THR A 223 4.00 3.73 -21.40
N THR A 224 2.90 3.39 -20.72
CA THR A 224 2.64 3.25 -19.27
C THR A 224 3.04 4.34 -18.28
N CYS A 225 3.99 5.21 -18.60
CA CYS A 225 4.40 6.41 -17.86
C CYS A 225 3.25 7.42 -17.73
N CYS A 226 2.28 7.40 -18.65
CA CYS A 226 1.24 8.43 -18.78
C CYS A 226 -0.02 7.89 -19.48
N ASN A 227 -0.96 7.25 -18.77
CA ASN A 227 -2.34 7.13 -19.25
C ASN A 227 -3.20 8.25 -18.65
N GLY A 228 -2.91 9.51 -19.01
CA GLY A 228 -3.73 10.70 -18.70
C GLY A 228 -3.00 12.05 -18.77
N GLU A 229 -3.77 13.15 -18.86
CA GLU A 229 -3.32 14.57 -18.80
C GLU A 229 -2.78 14.97 -17.41
N GLY A 230 -1.48 15.02 -17.12
CA GLY A 230 -1.03 15.41 -15.76
C GLY A 230 0.23 14.81 -15.15
N CYS A 231 0.74 13.66 -15.60
CA CYS A 231 2.13 13.31 -15.25
C CYS A 231 3.10 14.26 -15.96
N CYS A 232 2.64 14.85 -17.08
CA CYS A 232 3.29 15.92 -17.84
C CYS A 232 2.29 17.03 -18.22
N GLY A 233 1.15 17.15 -17.53
CA GLY A 233 0.02 17.98 -18.01
C GLY A 233 -0.51 17.49 -19.37
N ASN A 234 -0.78 18.41 -20.30
CA ASN A 234 -1.27 18.15 -21.66
C ASN A 234 -0.14 17.95 -22.70
N SER A 235 1.05 17.54 -22.26
CA SER A 235 2.27 17.48 -23.08
C SER A 235 2.48 16.10 -23.72
N ASN A 236 3.16 16.03 -24.86
CA ASN A 236 3.50 14.75 -25.51
C ASN A 236 4.52 13.98 -24.64
N SER A 237 4.52 12.63 -24.71
CA SER A 237 5.41 11.77 -23.89
C SER A 237 6.90 12.07 -24.05
N THR A 238 7.30 12.64 -25.19
CA THR A 238 8.66 13.13 -25.46
C THR A 238 9.06 14.36 -24.62
N GLU A 239 8.13 15.09 -24.00
CA GLU A 239 8.41 16.31 -23.21
C GLU A 239 8.54 16.04 -21.69
N CYS A 240 8.18 14.85 -21.22
CA CYS A 240 8.09 14.49 -19.80
C CYS A 240 9.42 14.47 -19.03
N CYS A 241 10.55 14.33 -19.74
CA CYS A 241 11.90 14.39 -19.18
C CYS A 241 12.65 15.66 -19.63
N GLY A 242 11.92 16.74 -19.94
CA GLY A 242 12.50 17.94 -20.54
C GLY A 242 12.85 17.79 -22.02
N GLY A 243 12.31 16.78 -22.71
CA GLY A 243 12.65 16.49 -24.11
C GLY A 243 13.59 15.30 -24.32
N GLU A 244 14.20 14.80 -23.24
CA GLU A 244 15.31 13.85 -23.34
C GLU A 244 14.84 12.38 -23.39
N PRO A 245 15.52 11.53 -24.18
CA PRO A 245 15.21 10.11 -24.27
C PRO A 245 15.53 9.37 -22.96
N VAL A 246 14.61 8.50 -22.55
CA VAL A 246 14.87 7.54 -21.46
C VAL A 246 15.58 6.32 -22.02
N TYR A 247 16.44 5.70 -21.22
CA TYR A 247 17.18 4.50 -21.63
C TYR A 247 17.01 3.38 -20.61
N ARG A 248 17.00 2.15 -21.12
CA ARG A 248 17.05 0.94 -20.30
C ARG A 248 18.22 0.07 -20.70
N THR A 249 18.63 -0.82 -19.80
CA THR A 249 19.69 -1.79 -20.10
C THR A 249 19.27 -2.65 -21.29
N ASN A 250 20.15 -2.79 -22.27
CA ASN A 250 19.95 -3.76 -23.35
C ASN A 250 20.08 -5.17 -22.75
N CYS A 251 18.99 -5.92 -22.77
CA CYS A 251 18.88 -7.15 -21.99
C CYS A 251 18.36 -8.30 -22.86
N ASP A 252 19.06 -9.42 -22.80
CA ASP A 252 18.60 -10.70 -23.31
C ASP A 252 17.76 -11.39 -22.22
N TYR A 253 16.46 -11.13 -22.24
CA TYR A 253 15.50 -11.65 -21.26
C TYR A 253 15.34 -13.16 -21.41
N TRP A 254 15.27 -13.88 -20.29
CA TRP A 254 14.93 -15.29 -20.33
C TRP A 254 13.44 -15.50 -20.63
N SER A 255 13.10 -16.61 -21.29
CA SER A 255 11.72 -16.92 -21.68
C SER A 255 10.82 -17.22 -20.47
N GLY A 256 9.92 -16.31 -20.13
CA GLY A 256 8.91 -16.49 -19.07
C GLY A 256 8.98 -15.49 -17.92
N TYR A 257 9.93 -14.55 -17.92
CA TYR A 257 10.06 -13.53 -16.87
C TYR A 257 8.77 -12.75 -16.59
N GLU A 258 8.04 -12.41 -17.65
CA GLU A 258 6.76 -11.71 -17.57
C GLU A 258 5.66 -12.43 -16.79
N ASP A 259 5.73 -13.75 -16.68
CA ASP A 259 4.73 -14.55 -15.95
C ASP A 259 5.02 -14.52 -14.44
N ASP A 260 6.30 -14.51 -14.06
CA ASP A 260 6.74 -14.43 -12.66
C ASP A 260 6.55 -13.01 -12.08
N ASN A 261 6.55 -11.99 -12.93
CA ASN A 261 6.37 -10.59 -12.57
C ASN A 261 4.95 -10.16 -12.16
N LYS A 262 3.98 -11.08 -12.15
CA LYS A 262 2.56 -10.74 -11.95
C LYS A 262 1.96 -11.48 -10.77
N ALA A 263 1.21 -10.76 -9.96
CA ALA A 263 0.32 -11.35 -8.98
C ALA A 263 -1.02 -10.65 -8.98
N GLU A 264 -2.07 -11.41 -8.68
CA GLU A 264 -3.40 -10.88 -8.46
C GLU A 264 -4.11 -11.60 -7.32
N THR A 265 -4.97 -10.85 -6.64
CA THR A 265 -5.88 -11.37 -5.63
C THR A 265 -7.23 -10.70 -5.76
N GLU A 266 -8.30 -11.45 -5.54
CA GLU A 266 -9.63 -10.90 -5.41
C GLU A 266 -9.72 -10.10 -4.10
N VAL A 267 -10.34 -8.91 -4.17
CA VAL A 267 -10.58 -8.01 -3.04
C VAL A 267 -11.99 -7.47 -3.14
N THR A 268 -12.69 -7.46 -2.01
CA THR A 268 -14.02 -6.85 -1.88
C THR A 268 -13.90 -5.52 -1.16
N LEU A 269 -14.24 -4.42 -1.85
CA LEU A 269 -14.42 -3.12 -1.22
C LEU A 269 -15.73 -3.13 -0.41
N PRO A 270 -15.65 -2.95 0.92
CA PRO A 270 -16.83 -2.96 1.77
C PRO A 270 -17.68 -1.70 1.57
N LEU A 271 -18.89 -1.72 2.14
CA LEU A 271 -19.78 -0.56 2.13
C LEU A 271 -19.11 0.70 2.72
N ASN A 272 -19.52 1.88 2.24
CA ASN A 272 -19.07 3.15 2.81
C ASN A 272 -19.30 3.18 4.33
N GLY A 273 -18.30 3.60 5.09
CA GLY A 273 -18.33 3.56 6.55
C GLY A 273 -17.64 2.35 7.15
N ASN A 274 -17.42 1.31 6.36
CA ASN A 274 -16.61 0.15 6.71
C ASN A 274 -15.20 0.28 6.08
N GLY A 275 -14.23 -0.38 6.70
CA GLY A 275 -12.82 -0.40 6.32
C GLY A 275 -12.03 -1.29 7.29
N GLN A 276 -10.76 -0.97 7.50
CA GLN A 276 -9.85 -1.73 8.37
C GLN A 276 -10.43 -1.97 9.77
N LEU A 277 -10.97 -0.92 10.40
CA LEU A 277 -11.57 -1.03 11.73
C LEU A 277 -12.70 -2.07 11.80
N THR A 278 -13.46 -2.21 10.72
CA THR A 278 -14.60 -3.13 10.65
C THR A 278 -14.28 -4.49 10.04
N ALA A 279 -13.09 -4.66 9.48
CA ALA A 279 -12.62 -5.95 9.00
C ALA A 279 -12.38 -6.89 10.18
N ASP A 280 -12.53 -8.19 9.98
CA ASP A 280 -12.20 -9.18 11.01
C ASP A 280 -10.71 -9.13 11.34
N CYS A 281 -10.35 -9.39 12.60
CA CYS A 281 -8.94 -9.36 12.97
C CYS A 281 -8.24 -10.58 12.39
N TRP A 282 -6.97 -10.40 12.01
CA TRP A 282 -6.16 -11.53 11.58
C TRP A 282 -5.84 -12.43 12.77
N THR A 283 -6.16 -13.71 12.64
CA THR A 283 -6.13 -14.74 13.71
C THR A 283 -4.79 -14.93 14.41
N ILE A 284 -3.69 -14.48 13.81
CA ILE A 284 -2.32 -14.62 14.35
C ILE A 284 -1.79 -13.37 15.08
N SER A 285 -2.57 -12.29 15.11
CA SER A 285 -2.02 -10.97 15.42
C SER A 285 -1.99 -10.58 16.90
N GLY A 286 -2.55 -11.41 17.80
CA GLY A 286 -2.57 -11.12 19.23
C GLY A 286 -3.21 -9.76 19.56
N HIS A 287 -4.04 -9.23 18.66
CA HIS A 287 -4.68 -7.93 18.79
C HIS A 287 -5.89 -8.00 19.73
N TRP A 288 -5.61 -8.24 21.01
CA TRP A 288 -6.61 -8.25 22.07
C TRP A 288 -6.78 -6.85 22.67
N GLY A 289 -8.00 -6.57 23.12
CA GLY A 289 -8.27 -5.39 23.93
C GLY A 289 -8.69 -4.13 23.14
N PRO A 290 -8.74 -2.98 23.83
CA PRO A 290 -9.48 -1.81 23.38
C PRO A 290 -8.79 -0.98 22.28
N ARG A 291 -7.51 -1.22 22.01
CA ARG A 291 -6.70 -0.41 21.07
C ARG A 291 -6.54 -1.05 19.69
N ARG A 292 -7.11 -2.24 19.46
CA ARG A 292 -7.05 -2.90 18.15
C ARG A 292 -7.79 -2.08 17.09
N ASP A 293 -7.40 -2.25 15.83
CA ASP A 293 -7.95 -1.53 14.68
C ASP A 293 -8.67 -2.49 13.72
N CYS A 294 -9.41 -3.44 14.28
CA CYS A 294 -10.16 -4.47 13.58
C CYS A 294 -11.27 -5.03 14.49
N GLY A 295 -12.23 -5.74 13.93
CA GLY A 295 -13.30 -6.44 14.64
C GLY A 295 -14.39 -5.51 15.19
N PHE A 296 -14.46 -4.26 14.76
CA PHE A 296 -15.59 -3.41 15.12
C PHE A 296 -16.72 -3.56 14.10
N ARG A 297 -17.89 -3.08 14.49
CA ARG A 297 -19.05 -2.93 13.60
C ARG A 297 -19.58 -1.52 13.78
N LEU A 298 -20.00 -0.92 12.67
CA LEU A 298 -20.67 0.36 12.70
C LEU A 298 -22.00 0.22 13.45
N HIS A 299 -22.20 1.03 14.49
CA HIS A 299 -23.42 0.97 15.28
C HIS A 299 -24.63 1.44 14.45
N PRO A 300 -25.78 0.73 14.45
CA PRO A 300 -26.93 1.08 13.61
C PRO A 300 -27.46 2.51 13.81
N TYR A 301 -27.42 3.01 15.04
CA TYR A 301 -27.81 4.39 15.39
C TYR A 301 -26.63 5.37 15.44
N GLY A 302 -25.43 4.95 15.02
CA GLY A 302 -24.19 5.72 15.10
C GLY A 302 -23.53 5.96 13.75
N LYS A 303 -24.24 5.83 12.62
CA LYS A 303 -23.61 5.81 11.28
C LYS A 303 -23.04 7.15 10.81
N TYR A 304 -23.72 8.24 11.14
CA TYR A 304 -23.43 9.57 10.60
C TYR A 304 -24.11 10.66 11.45
N LEU A 305 -23.62 10.83 12.67
CA LEU A 305 -24.16 11.74 13.68
C LEU A 305 -23.59 13.15 13.52
N SER A 306 -24.25 14.14 14.13
CA SER A 306 -23.83 15.54 14.09
C SER A 306 -23.61 16.15 15.48
N CYS A 307 -22.68 17.09 15.56
CA CYS A 307 -22.41 17.98 16.68
C CYS A 307 -21.88 19.33 16.15
N GLN A 308 -21.80 20.35 17.00
CA GLN A 308 -21.20 21.63 16.59
C GLN A 308 -19.68 21.46 16.45
N PRO A 309 -19.06 21.84 15.33
CA PRO A 309 -17.62 21.71 15.13
C PRO A 309 -16.81 22.34 16.27
N GLY A 310 -15.83 21.61 16.81
CA GLY A 310 -14.97 22.09 17.91
C GLY A 310 -15.62 22.15 19.30
N GLU A 311 -16.90 21.78 19.45
CA GLU A 311 -17.54 21.68 20.77
C GLU A 311 -17.25 20.33 21.44
N TYR A 312 -17.16 20.32 22.77
CA TYR A 312 -17.19 19.06 23.52
C TYR A 312 -18.58 18.42 23.44
N LYS A 313 -18.66 17.20 22.89
CA LYS A 313 -19.87 16.39 22.85
C LYS A 313 -19.79 15.25 23.88
N THR A 314 -20.94 14.86 24.40
CA THR A 314 -21.05 13.77 25.37
C THR A 314 -22.08 12.74 24.91
N LEU A 315 -21.70 11.48 24.75
CA LEU A 315 -22.66 10.37 24.71
C LEU A 315 -23.07 10.05 26.15
N MET A 316 -24.32 10.32 26.49
CA MET A 316 -24.82 10.21 27.86
C MET A 316 -25.24 8.78 28.18
N LYS A 317 -24.88 8.29 29.38
CA LYS A 317 -25.30 6.96 29.88
C LYS A 317 -25.04 5.82 28.89
N VAL A 318 -23.83 5.78 28.32
CA VAL A 318 -23.35 4.64 27.54
C VAL A 318 -23.32 3.42 28.44
N GLN A 319 -24.00 2.35 28.03
CA GLN A 319 -24.12 1.08 28.74
C GLN A 319 -24.17 -0.07 27.74
N THR A 320 -23.95 -1.30 28.19
CA THR A 320 -24.07 -2.51 27.35
C THR A 320 -24.88 -3.60 28.05
N SER A 321 -25.58 -4.44 27.28
CA SER A 321 -26.29 -5.63 27.80
C SER A 321 -25.41 -6.88 27.94
N ILE A 322 -24.18 -6.85 27.44
CA ILE A 322 -23.20 -7.95 27.49
C ILE A 322 -21.93 -7.53 28.23
N GLU A 323 -21.14 -8.49 28.75
CA GLU A 323 -20.12 -8.23 29.79
C GLU A 323 -19.18 -7.06 29.47
N TYR A 324 -18.41 -7.13 28.38
CA TYR A 324 -17.47 -6.08 28.00
C TYR A 324 -17.55 -5.76 26.51
N GLN A 325 -17.79 -4.49 26.21
CA GLN A 325 -17.74 -3.93 24.86
C GLN A 325 -16.70 -2.82 24.78
N ILE A 326 -16.28 -2.49 23.57
CA ILE A 326 -15.50 -1.31 23.25
C ILE A 326 -16.42 -0.40 22.42
N LEU A 327 -16.50 0.87 22.79
CA LEU A 327 -17.11 1.92 21.98
C LEU A 327 -16.00 2.82 21.46
N ARG A 328 -15.91 2.97 20.14
CA ARG A 328 -15.02 3.90 19.45
C ARG A 328 -15.82 4.95 18.69
N VAL A 329 -15.48 6.21 18.90
CA VAL A 329 -16.03 7.34 18.17
C VAL A 329 -15.01 7.78 17.15
N CYS A 330 -15.42 7.84 15.88
CA CYS A 330 -14.59 8.26 14.76
C CYS A 330 -15.20 9.49 14.10
N GLU A 331 -14.36 10.29 13.46
CA GLU A 331 -14.82 11.31 12.52
C GLU A 331 -15.62 10.67 11.36
N ALA A 332 -16.51 11.46 10.77
CA ALA A 332 -17.26 11.08 9.57
C ALA A 332 -17.10 12.18 8.52
N SER A 333 -17.02 11.78 7.25
CA SER A 333 -16.80 12.68 6.12
C SER A 333 -18.11 13.18 5.53
N ILE A 334 -18.18 14.48 5.29
CA ILE A 334 -19.26 15.16 4.58
C ILE A 334 -19.27 14.77 3.11
N ALA A 335 -18.11 14.76 2.46
CA ALA A 335 -17.99 14.39 1.06
C ALA A 335 -18.41 12.93 0.80
N LEU A 336 -17.93 12.01 1.64
CA LEU A 336 -18.18 10.57 1.50
C LEU A 336 -19.50 10.10 2.13
N GLN A 337 -20.11 10.93 2.98
CA GLN A 337 -21.35 10.68 3.71
C GLN A 337 -21.32 9.40 4.57
N CYS A 338 -20.20 9.14 5.23
CA CYS A 338 -20.01 7.96 6.08
C CYS A 338 -18.98 8.19 7.19
N GLY A 339 -18.91 7.28 8.16
CA GLY A 339 -17.85 7.25 9.17
C GLY A 339 -16.50 6.81 8.59
N MET A 340 -15.39 7.26 9.17
CA MET A 340 -14.04 6.98 8.63
C MET A 340 -13.40 5.68 9.15
N ALA A 341 -14.14 4.85 9.89
CA ALA A 341 -13.64 3.56 10.40
C ALA A 341 -12.20 3.69 10.98
N CYS A 342 -12.03 4.67 11.88
CA CYS A 342 -10.73 5.19 12.30
C CYS A 342 -9.90 4.21 13.15
N THR A 343 -8.57 4.35 13.05
CA THR A 343 -7.64 3.70 13.97
C THR A 343 -7.77 4.27 15.38
N TRP A 344 -7.20 3.59 16.37
CA TRP A 344 -7.22 4.01 17.76
C TRP A 344 -6.61 5.41 17.94
N ASN A 345 -5.45 5.66 17.31
CA ASN A 345 -4.77 6.96 17.35
C ASN A 345 -5.61 8.09 16.74
N ASN A 346 -6.47 7.78 15.79
CA ASN A 346 -7.32 8.76 15.10
C ASN A 346 -8.75 8.79 15.66
N SER A 347 -9.00 8.12 16.79
CA SER A 347 -10.33 8.10 17.41
C SER A 347 -10.59 9.34 18.27
N LEU A 348 -11.81 9.84 18.20
CA LEU A 348 -12.27 10.96 19.03
C LEU A 348 -12.50 10.52 20.48
N ALA A 349 -12.91 9.26 20.66
CA ALA A 349 -12.97 8.57 21.94
C ALA A 349 -12.88 7.06 21.73
N ASN A 350 -12.31 6.36 22.71
CA ASN A 350 -12.24 4.90 22.72
C ASN A 350 -12.34 4.39 24.16
N VAL A 351 -13.46 3.78 24.52
CA VAL A 351 -13.77 3.36 25.90
C VAL A 351 -14.21 1.90 25.96
N ILE A 352 -13.83 1.21 27.04
CA ILE A 352 -14.47 -0.06 27.41
C ILE A 352 -15.80 0.26 28.08
N VAL A 353 -16.86 -0.48 27.80
CA VAL A 353 -18.19 -0.41 28.44
C VAL A 353 -18.44 -1.73 29.14
N ASP A 354 -18.67 -1.67 30.45
CA ASP A 354 -18.93 -2.82 31.32
C ASP A 354 -20.44 -2.89 31.56
N LYS A 355 -21.04 -4.08 31.43
CA LYS A 355 -22.47 -4.35 31.68
C LYS A 355 -23.01 -3.78 32.98
N LYS A 356 -22.18 -3.73 34.03
CA LYS A 356 -22.57 -3.32 35.39
C LYS A 356 -22.56 -1.80 35.56
N GLN A 357 -22.10 -1.04 34.57
CA GLN A 357 -21.87 0.40 34.70
C GLN A 357 -22.41 1.17 33.49
N SER A 358 -23.05 2.31 33.76
CA SER A 358 -23.27 3.34 32.75
C SER A 358 -22.20 4.42 32.86
N LYS A 359 -21.67 4.91 31.74
CA LYS A 359 -20.69 6.01 31.73
C LYS A 359 -21.04 7.08 30.70
N ASN A 360 -20.58 8.29 30.94
CA ASN A 360 -20.61 9.34 29.92
C ASN A 360 -19.31 9.27 29.10
N VAL A 361 -19.42 9.39 27.78
CA VAL A 361 -18.26 9.39 26.88
C VAL A 361 -18.13 10.77 26.27
N HIS A 362 -17.05 11.46 26.64
CA HIS A 362 -16.75 12.81 26.20
C HIS A 362 -15.75 12.78 25.06
N PHE A 363 -15.94 13.62 24.06
CA PHE A 363 -15.03 13.78 22.94
C PHE A 363 -15.15 15.18 22.34
N LEU A 364 -14.09 15.66 21.69
CA LEU A 364 -14.14 16.88 20.92
C LEU A 364 -14.80 16.59 19.57
N CYS A 365 -15.85 17.33 19.23
CA CYS A 365 -16.48 17.23 17.93
C CYS A 365 -15.49 17.65 16.84
N PRO A 366 -15.40 16.94 15.69
CA PRO A 366 -14.44 17.26 14.65
C PRO A 366 -14.55 18.72 14.20
N ALA A 367 -13.42 19.41 14.18
CA ALA A 367 -13.32 20.76 13.65
C ALA A 367 -13.41 20.73 12.12
N ALA A 368 -13.62 21.90 11.50
CA ALA A 368 -13.50 22.04 10.06
C ALA A 368 -12.05 21.76 9.62
N ARG A 369 -11.90 21.04 8.52
CA ARG A 369 -10.61 20.76 7.86
C ARG A 369 -10.43 21.60 6.60
N ASP A 370 -11.49 21.70 5.81
CA ASP A 370 -11.53 22.46 4.56
C ASP A 370 -12.96 23.00 4.28
N GLU A 371 -13.17 23.52 3.07
CA GLU A 371 -14.46 24.09 2.63
C GLU A 371 -15.60 23.05 2.49
N ILE A 372 -15.26 21.77 2.33
CA ILE A 372 -16.21 20.66 2.18
C ILE A 372 -16.40 19.95 3.52
N GLU A 373 -15.30 19.54 4.14
CA GLU A 373 -15.20 18.93 5.46
C GLU A 373 -15.24 20.00 6.55
N THR A 374 -16.38 20.68 6.63
CA THR A 374 -16.70 21.74 7.61
C THR A 374 -16.81 21.25 9.07
N GLY A 375 -16.47 19.98 9.33
CA GLY A 375 -16.47 19.36 10.65
C GLY A 375 -17.87 18.97 11.13
N GLY A 376 -17.98 18.67 12.42
CA GLY A 376 -19.29 18.44 13.05
C GLY A 376 -19.89 17.06 12.83
N ARG A 377 -19.16 16.12 12.19
CA ARG A 377 -19.69 14.81 11.81
C ARG A 377 -18.88 13.68 12.43
N PHE A 378 -19.58 12.68 12.98
CA PHE A 378 -18.93 11.53 13.61
C PHE A 378 -19.75 10.25 13.48
N ALA A 379 -19.09 9.12 13.71
CA ALA A 379 -19.68 7.79 13.73
C ALA A 379 -19.25 7.01 14.96
N VAL A 380 -20.09 6.07 15.39
CA VAL A 380 -19.86 5.20 16.56
C VAL A 380 -19.72 3.77 16.09
N TYR A 381 -18.59 3.17 16.45
CA TYR A 381 -18.24 1.78 16.17
C TYR A 381 -18.16 1.03 17.49
N VAL A 382 -18.56 -0.24 17.48
CA VAL A 382 -18.55 -1.08 18.66
C VAL A 382 -17.99 -2.46 18.36
N ALA A 383 -17.33 -3.05 19.34
CA ALA A 383 -16.76 -4.39 19.27
C ALA A 383 -16.82 -5.05 20.64
N PRO A 384 -16.85 -6.39 20.72
CA PRO A 384 -16.56 -7.05 21.98
C PRO A 384 -15.15 -6.81 22.46
N LEU A 385 -14.90 -6.82 23.76
CA LEU A 385 -13.53 -6.66 24.27
C LEU A 385 -12.64 -7.85 23.84
N PHE A 386 -13.21 -9.05 23.85
CA PHE A 386 -12.58 -10.29 23.40
C PHE A 386 -13.20 -10.73 22.07
N GLU A 387 -12.37 -11.11 21.09
CA GLU A 387 -12.84 -11.41 19.73
C GLU A 387 -13.70 -12.68 19.63
N GLU A 388 -13.55 -13.60 20.58
CA GLU A 388 -14.34 -14.83 20.65
C GLU A 388 -15.81 -14.57 21.03
N ASP A 389 -16.12 -13.38 21.56
CA ASP A 389 -17.47 -13.00 21.94
C ASP A 389 -18.30 -12.56 20.71
N GLU A 390 -19.61 -12.76 20.79
CA GLU A 390 -20.53 -12.41 19.70
C GLU A 390 -20.58 -10.90 19.42
N HIS A 391 -20.43 -10.52 18.15
CA HIS A 391 -20.62 -9.14 17.70
C HIS A 391 -22.10 -8.76 17.72
N THR A 392 -22.53 -8.05 18.78
CA THR A 392 -23.90 -7.56 18.91
C THR A 392 -23.93 -6.04 19.09
N PRO A 393 -23.85 -5.26 17.99
CA PRO A 393 -23.70 -3.80 18.11
C PRO A 393 -24.83 -3.12 18.89
N LEU A 394 -26.06 -3.63 18.78
CA LEU A 394 -27.24 -3.15 19.50
C LEU A 394 -27.20 -3.41 21.02
N SER A 395 -26.24 -4.20 21.51
CA SER A 395 -26.03 -4.38 22.95
C SER A 395 -25.60 -3.07 23.61
N VAL A 396 -24.86 -2.22 22.89
CA VAL A 396 -24.41 -0.91 23.38
C VAL A 396 -25.49 0.13 23.13
N THR A 397 -25.88 0.86 24.17
CA THR A 397 -26.89 1.93 24.06
C THR A 397 -26.41 3.19 24.75
N TRP A 398 -26.89 4.33 24.29
CA TRP A 398 -26.67 5.63 24.92
C TRP A 398 -27.92 6.50 24.78
N LYS A 399 -28.10 7.45 25.70
CA LYS A 399 -29.13 8.47 25.55
C LYS A 399 -28.66 9.50 24.54
N LYS A 400 -29.54 9.90 23.61
CA LYS A 400 -29.31 11.07 22.76
C LYS A 400 -29.05 12.27 23.68
N SER A 401 -27.85 12.82 23.61
CA SER A 401 -27.55 14.12 24.20
C SER A 401 -28.19 15.18 23.32
N TYR A 402 -29.12 15.95 23.89
CA TYR A 402 -29.63 17.18 23.28
C TYR A 402 -28.46 18.11 22.92
#